data_AF-A0A5N5LBL7-F1
#
_entry.id   AF-A0A5N5LBL7-F1
#
_cell.length_a   1.000
_cell.length_b   1.000
_cell.length_c   1.000
_cell.angle_alpha   90.00
_cell.angle_beta   90.00
_cell.angle_gamma   90.00
#
_symmetry.space_group_name_H-M   'P 1'
#
loop_
_entity.id
_entity.type
_entity.pdbx_description
1 polymer ?
#
loop_
_entity_poly.entity_id
_entity_poly.type
_entity_poly.pdbx_seq_one_letter_code
_entity_poly.pdbx_strand_id
1 'polypeptide(L)'
;MFRHVSALHQLSRRTLTSSARRQVENKVPQKQKLFQENNGIPVHLKGGAGDAILYRTTMGLTILGTVFVIYELVKAALPQKKE
;
A
#
# COMPACT_ATOMS: atom_id res chain seq x y z
N MET A 1 -32.09 -41.46 26.76
CA MET A 1 -31.75 -40.04 27.05
C MET A 1 -30.27 -39.71 26.85
N PHE A 2 -29.33 -40.58 27.26
CA PHE A 2 -27.86 -40.34 27.16
C PHE A 2 -27.25 -40.25 25.74
N ARG A 3 -27.93 -40.79 24.71
CA ARG A 3 -27.43 -40.76 23.32
C ARG A 3 -27.39 -39.34 22.73
N HIS A 4 -28.39 -38.53 23.03
CA HIS A 4 -28.46 -37.15 22.55
C HIS A 4 -27.42 -36.25 23.23
N VAL A 5 -27.15 -36.50 24.53
CA VAL A 5 -26.11 -35.79 25.29
C VAL A 5 -24.72 -36.13 24.76
N SER A 6 -24.47 -37.41 24.47
CA SER A 6 -23.19 -37.85 23.89
C SER A 6 -22.99 -37.32 22.46
N ALA A 7 -24.05 -37.27 21.66
CA ALA A 7 -24.02 -36.69 20.31
C ALA A 7 -23.76 -35.18 20.34
N LEU A 8 -24.39 -34.44 21.27
CA LEU A 8 -24.12 -33.03 21.49
C LEU A 8 -22.67 -32.78 21.92
N HIS A 9 -22.12 -33.64 22.79
CA HIS A 9 -20.74 -33.55 23.23
C HIS A 9 -19.74 -33.89 22.11
N GLN A 10 -20.09 -34.80 21.20
CA GLN A 10 -19.31 -35.06 19.97
C GLN A 10 -19.37 -33.90 18.99
N LEU A 11 -20.53 -33.23 18.87
CA LEU A 11 -20.69 -32.06 18.01
C LEU A 11 -19.95 -30.83 18.57
N SER A 12 -19.94 -30.63 19.90
CA SER A 12 -19.19 -29.53 20.54
C SER A 12 -17.68 -29.73 20.51
N ARG A 13 -17.20 -30.98 20.46
CA ARG A 13 -15.78 -31.33 20.31
C ARG A 13 -15.26 -31.27 18.87
N ARG A 14 -16.10 -30.97 17.88
CA ARG A 14 -15.60 -30.61 16.55
C ARG A 14 -14.91 -29.26 16.67
N THR A 15 -13.59 -29.27 16.73
CA THR A 15 -12.76 -28.08 16.60
C THR A 15 -13.20 -27.35 15.33
N LEU A 16 -13.79 -26.17 15.48
CA LEU A 16 -14.11 -25.27 14.38
C LEU A 16 -12.81 -24.66 13.83
N THR A 17 -11.92 -25.47 13.27
CA THR A 17 -10.87 -24.96 12.39
C THR A 17 -11.55 -24.53 11.11
N SER A 18 -12.06 -23.30 11.08
CA SER A 18 -12.47 -22.64 9.85
C SER A 18 -11.21 -22.30 9.06
N SER A 19 -10.66 -23.28 8.34
CA SER A 19 -9.75 -23.04 7.23
C SER A 19 -10.56 -22.71 5.99
N ALA A 20 -11.55 -21.81 6.10
CA ALA A 20 -12.16 -21.21 4.93
C ALA A 20 -11.03 -20.42 4.26
N ARG A 21 -10.34 -21.05 3.29
CA ARG A 21 -9.44 -20.34 2.40
C ARG A 21 -10.29 -19.22 1.81
N ARG A 22 -10.04 -17.97 2.19
CA ARG A 22 -10.43 -16.85 1.33
C ARG A 22 -9.74 -17.14 0.01
N GLN A 23 -10.44 -17.78 -0.93
CA GLN A 23 -9.97 -17.94 -2.30
C GLN A 23 -9.99 -16.54 -2.88
N VAL A 24 -8.94 -15.78 -2.59
CA VAL A 24 -8.63 -14.57 -3.34
C VAL A 24 -8.34 -15.04 -4.75
N GLU A 25 -9.14 -14.59 -5.70
CA GLU A 25 -8.96 -14.92 -7.10
C GLU A 25 -7.56 -14.48 -7.55
N ASN A 26 -6.87 -15.34 -8.30
CA ASN A 26 -5.57 -15.00 -8.83
C ASN A 26 -5.70 -13.86 -9.86
N LYS A 27 -5.20 -12.67 -9.51
CA LYS A 27 -5.20 -11.49 -10.38
C LYS A 27 -3.87 -11.27 -11.14
N VAL A 28 -2.91 -12.18 -11.02
CA VAL A 28 -1.58 -12.05 -11.64
C VAL A 28 -1.65 -11.94 -13.17
N PRO A 29 -2.40 -12.79 -13.90
CA PRO A 29 -2.47 -12.69 -15.36
C PRO A 29 -3.01 -11.33 -15.85
N GLN A 30 -3.98 -10.76 -15.13
CA GLN A 30 -4.58 -9.46 -15.45
C GLN A 30 -3.56 -8.33 -15.23
N LYS A 31 -2.78 -8.40 -14.14
CA LYS A 31 -1.71 -7.43 -13.88
C LYS A 31 -0.55 -7.57 -14.86
N GLN A 32 -0.16 -8.79 -15.23
CA GLN A 32 0.84 -9.02 -16.27
C GLN A 32 0.40 -8.40 -17.59
N LYS A 33 -0.86 -8.60 -18.02
CA LYS A 33 -1.39 -7.98 -19.23
C LYS A 33 -1.30 -6.45 -19.21
N LEU A 34 -1.68 -5.82 -18.09
CA LEU A 34 -1.60 -4.37 -17.92
C LEU A 34 -0.15 -3.86 -17.98
N PHE A 35 0.77 -4.46 -17.22
CA PHE A 35 2.16 -4.00 -17.14
C PHE A 35 3.03 -4.43 -18.32
N GLN A 36 2.58 -5.36 -19.16
CA GLN A 36 3.28 -5.78 -20.38
C GLN A 36 2.67 -5.18 -21.65
N GLU A 37 1.58 -4.41 -21.55
CA GLU A 37 1.04 -3.67 -22.69
C GLU A 37 2.12 -2.78 -23.34
N ASN A 38 2.26 -2.85 -24.66
CA ASN A 38 3.28 -2.10 -25.41
C ASN A 38 2.77 -0.70 -25.78
N ASN A 39 2.56 0.13 -24.76
CA ASN A 39 2.04 1.49 -24.87
C ASN A 39 3.12 2.58 -24.67
N GLY A 40 4.39 2.19 -24.50
CA GLY A 40 5.51 3.12 -24.28
C GLY A 40 5.50 3.84 -22.92
N ILE A 41 4.55 3.55 -22.04
CA ILE A 41 4.45 4.18 -20.73
C ILE A 41 5.56 3.62 -19.81
N PRO A 42 6.32 4.48 -19.11
CA PRO A 42 7.35 4.03 -18.18
C PRO A 42 6.73 3.29 -16.99
N VAL A 43 7.45 2.32 -16.44
CA VAL A 43 6.93 1.39 -15.41
C VAL A 43 6.35 2.07 -14.17
N HIS A 44 6.90 3.23 -13.77
CA HIS A 44 6.44 3.98 -12.58
C HIS A 44 5.18 4.82 -12.82
N LEU A 45 4.64 4.85 -14.04
CA LEU A 45 3.34 5.46 -14.38
C LEU A 45 2.36 4.43 -14.96
N LYS A 46 2.78 3.17 -15.08
CA LYS A 46 2.06 2.14 -15.84
C LYS A 46 0.82 1.62 -15.12
N GLY A 47 0.69 1.85 -13.82
CA GLY A 47 -0.52 1.62 -13.02
C GLY A 47 -1.60 2.67 -13.23
N GLY A 48 -1.33 3.76 -13.97
CA GLY A 48 -2.32 4.74 -14.41
C GLY A 48 -2.40 5.99 -13.54
N ALA A 49 -3.63 6.50 -13.33
CA ALA A 49 -3.84 7.80 -12.69
C ALA A 49 -3.31 7.89 -11.25
N GLY A 50 -3.39 6.80 -10.48
CA GLY A 50 -2.86 6.74 -9.12
C GLY A 50 -1.35 6.99 -9.09
N ASP A 51 -0.60 6.32 -9.96
CA ASP A 51 0.84 6.49 -10.10
C ASP A 51 1.19 7.93 -10.50
N ALA A 52 0.43 8.53 -11.42
CA ALA A 52 0.66 9.90 -11.87
C ALA A 52 0.43 10.94 -10.77
N ILE A 53 -0.64 10.79 -9.98
CA ILE A 53 -0.90 11.66 -8.83
C ILE A 53 0.21 11.52 -7.80
N LEU A 54 0.54 10.27 -7.43
CA LEU A 54 1.58 9.99 -6.44
C LEU A 54 2.92 10.59 -6.86
N TYR A 55 3.33 10.36 -8.11
CA TYR A 55 4.56 10.91 -8.68
C TYR A 55 4.61 12.44 -8.59
N ARG A 56 3.54 13.13 -9.04
CA ARG A 56 3.49 14.59 -9.05
C ARG A 56 3.48 15.17 -7.65
N THR A 57 2.75 14.56 -6.72
CA THR A 57 2.73 14.97 -5.32
C THR A 57 4.10 14.80 -4.67
N THR A 58 4.75 13.65 -4.86
CA THR A 58 6.10 13.41 -4.33
C THR A 58 7.12 14.38 -4.93
N MET A 59 7.05 14.64 -6.24
CA MET A 59 7.92 15.62 -6.90
C MET A 59 7.70 17.03 -6.35
N GLY A 60 6.43 17.43 -6.17
CA GLY A 60 6.10 18.73 -5.57
C GLY A 60 6.64 18.87 -4.15
N LEU A 61 6.42 17.88 -3.29
CA LEU A 61 6.90 17.89 -1.91
C LEU A 61 8.42 17.93 -1.82
N THR A 62 9.12 17.18 -2.67
CA THR A 62 10.59 17.16 -2.68
C THR A 62 11.16 18.50 -3.11
N ILE A 63 10.65 19.09 -4.21
CA ILE A 63 11.09 20.42 -4.66
C ILE A 63 10.84 21.48 -3.57
N LEU A 64 9.63 21.51 -3.01
CA LEU A 64 9.27 22.46 -1.96
C LEU A 64 10.16 22.28 -0.71
N GLY A 65 10.36 21.04 -0.29
CA GLY A 65 11.22 20.70 0.85
C GLY A 65 12.67 21.11 0.61
N THR A 66 13.22 20.86 -0.58
CA THR A 66 14.58 21.28 -0.94
C THR A 66 14.73 22.79 -0.89
N VAL A 67 13.79 23.56 -1.46
CA VAL A 67 13.82 25.02 -1.40
C VAL A 67 13.75 25.52 0.04
N PHE A 68 12.88 24.93 0.86
CA PHE A 68 12.75 25.27 2.28
C PHE A 68 14.05 25.01 3.06
N VAL A 69 14.68 23.85 2.84
CA VAL A 69 15.96 23.51 3.48
C VAL A 69 17.07 24.47 3.03
N ILE A 70 17.13 24.87 1.76
CA ILE A 70 18.11 25.86 1.29
C ILE A 70 17.88 27.21 1.98
N TYR A 71 16.63 27.65 2.11
CA TYR A 71 16.30 28.88 2.82
C TYR A 71 16.77 28.84 4.28
N GLU A 72 16.42 27.79 5.02
CA GLU A 72 16.85 27.62 6.42
C GLU A 72 18.38 27.50 6.54
N LEU A 73 19.04 26.83 5.60
CA LEU A 73 20.49 26.72 5.56
C LEU A 73 21.15 28.09 5.40
N VAL A 74 20.68 28.91 4.46
CA VAL A 74 21.21 30.28 4.25
C VAL A 74 20.97 31.15 5.48
N LYS A 75 19.77 31.07 6.06
CA LYS A 75 19.40 31.79 7.29
C LYS A 75 20.26 31.38 8.48
N ALA A 76 20.66 30.11 8.57
CA ALA A 76 21.53 29.58 9.61
C ALA A 76 23.02 29.91 9.36
N ALA A 77 23.44 29.99 8.10
CA ALA A 77 24.83 30.28 7.73
C ALA A 77 25.23 31.74 7.92
N LEU A 78 24.27 32.67 7.90
CA LEU A 78 24.53 34.10 8.08
C LEU A 78 24.29 34.56 9.52
N PRO A 79 25.11 35.48 10.05
CA PRO A 79 24.92 36.01 11.39
C PRO A 79 23.59 36.75 11.48
N GLN A 80 22.76 36.35 12.44
CA GLN A 80 21.50 37.04 12.70
C GLN A 80 21.76 38.26 13.58
N LYS A 81 21.15 39.39 13.23
CA LYS A 81 21.17 40.57 14.11
C LYS A 81 20.53 40.18 15.43
N LYS A 82 21.25 40.42 16.53
CA LYS A 82 20.65 40.41 17.87
C LYS A 82 19.88 41.72 18.01
N GLU A 83 18.62 41.64 18.46
CA GLU A 83 17.96 42.81 19.01
C GLU A 83 18.73 43.31 20.24
#